data_AF-R7FIK3-F1
#
_entry.id   AF-R7FIK3-F1
#
_cell.length_a   1.000
_cell.length_b   1.000
_cell.length_c   1.000
_cell.angle_alpha   90.00
_cell.angle_beta   90.00
_cell.angle_gamma   90.00
#
_symmetry.space_group_name_H-M   'P 1'
#
loop_
_entity.id
_entity.type
_entity.pdbx_description
1 polymer ?
#
loop_
_entity_poly.entity_id
_entity_poly.type
_entity_poly.pdbx_seq_one_letter_code
_entity_poly.pdbx_strand_id
1 'polypeptide(L)'
;MKLNFKEEMNFVKRTNNNKILEVSSARKSLNTLRKYVMHLKKYFNEDENIRNIIYQEFIADTYDYLKVAGTEKIQLQENALKILSSNPVLLEQVYNDVKDIDLEEIDFDKESAKLEQGVRKCAEFQMELMLSELREKVKMSRAIKNTLAKDDFEFEKKLMNKKSINAENKLDIKEDKKIDIENELDLIKDIVPYGHNEIEKKLIKCEKNSLKIAGKFLEKYGFLEEEIQQQNEDYKRLDLKNMCYKYETEKIDEDIGLKNIFTDEYIDTLSLEQLTVLNAFWQNRVSKCASEIKKGIFIMDSLNLWDNIEDKNNIDQISDEVLFGIVLKLKLLDNIAEKARKNITEYDESENYRYARYDYKKNITSDFKGNYKFEFDNILPDIENDFLKDIDCCQSIRNNIKLIYETKETMIRELLLQINHNSKITNWGYIPEDKINDDNFILIGIDYPGFNLPLKLHMRKKNIIQFFDETKSDAIIPIYEGEKDMMYKGRRLTTKIYMPLTEQRESEIIAKNKTINTVDLKYNYIRHLGNLINKKSKKISKMYTHEYIDLNTMQRGIKLNGKFIGNIKEDNEEKKREH
;
A
#
# COMPACT_ATOMS: atom_id res chain seq x y z
N MET A 1 -6.08 24.81 -15.93
CA MET A 1 -4.66 24.56 -16.28
C MET A 1 -4.56 24.38 -17.80
N LYS A 2 -3.73 25.13 -18.53
CA LYS A 2 -3.56 24.93 -19.99
C LYS A 2 -2.35 24.01 -20.22
N LEU A 3 -2.58 22.81 -20.75
CA LEU A 3 -1.52 21.81 -21.02
C LEU A 3 -0.81 22.13 -22.34
N ASN A 4 0.52 22.00 -22.38
CA ASN A 4 1.34 22.19 -23.58
C ASN A 4 1.88 20.84 -24.07
N PHE A 5 1.42 20.40 -25.25
CA PHE A 5 1.80 19.08 -25.80
C PHE A 5 3.32 18.86 -25.89
N LYS A 6 4.06 19.86 -26.38
CA LYS A 6 5.51 19.73 -26.60
C LYS A 6 6.26 19.55 -25.28
N GLU A 7 5.84 20.26 -24.23
CA GLU A 7 6.42 20.12 -22.89
C GLU A 7 6.15 18.72 -22.30
N GLU A 8 4.91 18.24 -22.41
CA GLU A 8 4.54 16.92 -21.92
C GLU A 8 5.26 15.81 -22.66
N MET A 9 5.33 15.88 -23.99
CA MET A 9 6.02 14.87 -24.80
C MET A 9 7.53 14.87 -24.54
N ASN A 10 8.15 16.04 -24.37
CA ASN A 10 9.57 16.14 -24.01
C ASN A 10 9.84 15.58 -22.61
N PHE A 11 8.93 15.76 -21.65
CA PHE A 11 9.04 15.14 -20.34
C PHE A 11 9.01 13.60 -20.45
N VAL A 12 8.05 13.06 -21.20
CA VAL A 12 7.91 11.61 -21.41
C VAL A 12 9.12 11.03 -22.14
N LYS A 13 9.60 11.65 -23.23
CA LYS A 13 10.80 11.16 -23.95
C LYS A 13 12.04 11.13 -23.05
N ARG A 14 12.22 12.13 -22.18
CA ARG A 14 13.36 12.20 -21.24
C ARG A 14 13.31 11.11 -20.17
N THR A 15 12.14 10.85 -19.60
CA THR A 15 11.96 9.84 -18.54
C THR A 15 11.95 8.40 -19.08
N ASN A 16 11.87 8.22 -20.40
CA ASN A 16 11.79 6.92 -21.08
C ASN A 16 12.99 6.63 -21.97
N ASN A 17 14.19 6.80 -21.42
CA ASN A 17 15.44 6.66 -22.16
C ASN A 17 15.90 5.21 -22.40
N ASN A 18 15.28 4.22 -21.77
CA ASN A 18 15.63 2.80 -21.94
C ASN A 18 14.61 2.05 -22.80
N LYS A 19 14.69 2.22 -24.13
CA LYS A 19 13.81 1.56 -25.11
C LYS A 19 13.75 0.04 -24.92
N ILE A 20 14.88 -0.62 -24.69
CA ILE A 20 14.97 -2.09 -24.55
C ILE A 20 14.12 -2.58 -23.36
N LEU A 21 14.24 -1.91 -22.21
CA LEU A 21 13.47 -2.26 -21.01
C LEU A 21 11.97 -2.06 -21.24
N GLU A 22 11.58 -0.94 -21.85
CA GLU A 22 10.17 -0.61 -22.11
C GLU A 22 9.51 -1.58 -23.07
N VAL A 23 10.21 -1.95 -24.15
CA VAL A 23 9.74 -2.94 -25.12
C VAL A 23 9.62 -4.33 -24.48
N SER A 24 10.64 -4.76 -23.71
CA SER A 24 10.59 -6.04 -23.00
C SER A 24 9.40 -6.09 -22.03
N SER A 25 9.16 -5.01 -21.29
CA SER A 25 8.00 -4.88 -20.41
C SER A 25 6.68 -4.91 -21.18
N ALA A 26 6.57 -4.23 -22.33
CA ALA A 26 5.39 -4.24 -23.18
C ALA A 26 5.07 -5.64 -23.72
N ARG A 27 6.08 -6.36 -24.23
CA ARG A 27 5.92 -7.75 -24.67
C ARG A 27 5.48 -8.66 -23.53
N LYS A 28 6.00 -8.47 -22.32
CA LYS A 28 5.54 -9.21 -21.14
C LYS A 28 4.05 -8.94 -20.89
N SER A 29 3.66 -7.66 -20.78
CA SER A 29 2.28 -7.25 -20.56
C SER A 29 1.30 -7.85 -21.56
N LEU A 30 1.66 -7.82 -22.84
CA LEU A 30 0.85 -8.38 -23.92
C LEU A 30 0.72 -9.91 -23.81
N ASN A 31 1.81 -10.61 -23.47
CA ASN A 31 1.79 -12.06 -23.28
C ASN A 31 0.97 -12.48 -22.03
N THR A 32 1.07 -11.72 -20.94
CA THR A 32 0.27 -11.95 -19.72
C THR A 32 -1.21 -11.82 -20.06
N LEU A 33 -1.61 -10.73 -20.71
CA LEU A 33 -3.00 -10.52 -21.11
C LEU A 33 -3.48 -11.57 -22.13
N ARG A 34 -2.65 -11.97 -23.10
CA ARG A 34 -2.98 -13.05 -24.03
C ARG A 34 -3.32 -14.35 -23.31
N LYS A 35 -2.51 -14.76 -22.34
CA LYS A 35 -2.79 -15.99 -21.57
C LYS A 35 -4.15 -15.92 -20.90
N TYR A 36 -4.50 -14.75 -20.36
CA TYR A 36 -5.79 -14.52 -19.73
C TYR A 36 -6.95 -14.54 -20.74
N VAL A 37 -6.81 -13.87 -21.89
CA VAL A 37 -7.81 -13.94 -22.98
C VAL A 37 -8.01 -15.39 -23.46
N MET A 38 -6.94 -16.15 -23.65
CA MET A 38 -7.03 -17.57 -24.01
C MET A 38 -7.70 -18.42 -22.91
N HIS A 39 -7.55 -18.05 -21.64
CA HIS A 39 -8.27 -18.69 -20.54
C HIS A 39 -9.76 -18.38 -20.64
N LEU A 40 -10.15 -17.12 -20.81
CA LEU A 40 -11.54 -16.70 -20.96
C LEU A 40 -12.24 -17.36 -22.16
N LYS A 41 -11.56 -17.49 -23.31
CA LYS A 41 -12.07 -18.18 -24.51
C LYS A 41 -12.43 -19.66 -24.29
N LYS A 42 -11.96 -20.29 -23.22
CA LYS A 42 -12.38 -21.67 -22.86
C LYS A 42 -13.77 -21.72 -22.24
N TYR A 43 -14.27 -20.60 -21.72
CA TYR A 43 -15.52 -20.49 -20.98
C TYR A 43 -16.57 -19.66 -21.73
N PHE A 44 -16.13 -18.71 -22.56
CA PHE A 44 -16.97 -17.80 -23.32
C PHE A 44 -16.80 -18.07 -24.82
N ASN A 45 -17.91 -18.25 -25.55
CA ASN A 45 -17.92 -18.47 -27.00
C ASN A 45 -17.49 -17.19 -27.76
N GLU A 46 -17.19 -17.32 -29.06
CA GLU A 46 -16.70 -16.22 -29.93
C GLU A 46 -17.63 -14.99 -29.98
N ASP A 47 -18.92 -15.13 -29.69
CA ASP A 47 -19.90 -14.03 -29.71
C ASP A 47 -19.83 -13.11 -28.48
N GLU A 48 -19.23 -13.54 -27.36
CA GLU A 48 -19.07 -12.68 -26.20
C GLU A 48 -17.85 -11.77 -26.34
N ASN A 49 -18.08 -10.46 -26.24
CA ASN A 49 -17.04 -9.45 -26.37
C ASN A 49 -16.07 -9.51 -25.15
N ILE A 50 -15.03 -10.34 -25.26
CA ILE A 50 -14.00 -10.56 -24.21
C ILE A 50 -13.37 -9.25 -23.75
N ARG A 51 -13.17 -8.30 -24.67
CA ARG A 51 -12.71 -6.96 -24.34
C ARG A 51 -13.64 -6.33 -23.31
N ASN A 52 -14.95 -6.34 -23.54
CA ASN A 52 -15.93 -5.82 -22.58
C ASN A 52 -15.90 -6.56 -21.23
N ILE A 53 -15.75 -7.89 -21.22
CA ILE A 53 -15.64 -8.68 -19.98
C ILE A 53 -14.49 -8.17 -19.12
N ILE A 54 -13.28 -8.05 -19.70
CA ILE A 54 -12.10 -7.57 -18.99
C ILE A 54 -12.30 -6.15 -18.47
N TYR A 55 -12.90 -5.26 -19.27
CA TYR A 55 -13.21 -3.91 -18.81
C TYR A 55 -14.20 -3.89 -17.64
N GLN A 56 -15.23 -4.75 -17.65
CA GLN A 56 -16.18 -4.88 -16.54
C GLN A 56 -15.54 -5.49 -15.29
N GLU A 57 -14.62 -6.44 -15.44
CA GLU A 57 -13.86 -7.00 -14.32
C GLU A 57 -13.02 -5.93 -13.61
N PHE A 58 -12.33 -5.05 -14.35
CA PHE A 58 -11.59 -3.94 -13.74
C PHE A 58 -12.51 -2.94 -13.02
N ILE A 59 -13.72 -2.72 -13.54
CA ILE A 59 -14.73 -1.90 -12.87
C ILE A 59 -15.17 -2.58 -11.57
N ALA A 60 -15.44 -3.89 -11.59
CA ALA A 60 -15.78 -4.67 -10.39
C ALA A 60 -14.64 -4.64 -9.36
N ASP A 61 -13.40 -4.86 -9.80
CA ASP A 61 -12.21 -4.81 -8.94
C ASP A 61 -12.06 -3.40 -8.33
N THR A 62 -12.46 -2.33 -9.05
CA THR A 62 -12.50 -0.96 -8.50
C THR A 62 -13.47 -0.84 -7.34
N TYR A 63 -14.69 -1.37 -7.50
CA TYR A 63 -15.67 -1.36 -6.43
C TYR A 63 -15.23 -2.17 -5.21
N ASP A 64 -14.50 -3.26 -5.41
CA ASP A 64 -13.93 -4.02 -4.30
C ASP A 64 -12.84 -3.22 -3.56
N TYR A 65 -11.94 -2.55 -4.29
CA TYR A 65 -10.96 -1.65 -3.67
C TYR A 65 -11.59 -0.45 -2.98
N LEU A 66 -12.71 0.08 -3.49
CA LEU A 66 -13.45 1.16 -2.84
C LEU A 66 -13.97 0.77 -1.46
N LYS A 67 -14.29 -0.52 -1.21
CA LYS A 67 -14.73 -1.01 0.10
C LYS A 67 -13.63 -1.00 1.16
N VAL A 68 -12.37 -0.94 0.73
CA VAL A 68 -11.20 -0.86 1.61
C VAL A 68 -10.45 0.47 1.49
N ALA A 69 -10.89 1.33 0.57
CA ALA A 69 -10.45 2.72 0.47
C ALA A 69 -11.06 3.48 1.66
N GLY A 70 -10.20 4.05 2.52
CA GLY A 70 -10.61 4.60 3.83
C GLY A 70 -9.98 3.89 5.03
N THR A 71 -9.29 2.77 4.82
CA THR A 71 -8.53 2.08 5.88
C THR A 71 -7.54 3.01 6.59
N GLU A 72 -7.00 4.03 5.91
CA GLU A 72 -6.11 5.05 6.50
C GLU A 72 -6.76 5.80 7.66
N LYS A 73 -8.03 6.19 7.53
CA LYS A 73 -8.74 6.89 8.61
C LYS A 73 -8.90 5.98 9.82
N ILE A 74 -9.25 4.71 9.60
CA ILE A 74 -9.38 3.71 10.67
C ILE A 74 -8.03 3.46 11.34
N GLN A 75 -6.93 3.42 10.58
CA GLN A 75 -5.57 3.30 11.13
C GLN A 75 -5.18 4.51 11.99
N LEU A 76 -5.46 5.73 11.53
CA LEU A 76 -5.18 6.94 12.30
C LEU A 76 -5.96 6.95 13.63
N GLN A 77 -7.22 6.51 13.60
CA GLN A 77 -8.06 6.36 14.80
C GLN A 77 -7.53 5.27 15.74
N GLU A 78 -7.20 4.08 15.22
CA GLU A 78 -6.65 2.97 16.01
C GLU A 78 -5.38 3.42 16.73
N ASN A 79 -4.45 4.04 16.00
CA ASN A 79 -3.19 4.51 16.55
C ASN A 79 -3.37 5.57 17.63
N ALA A 80 -4.26 6.55 17.40
CA ALA A 80 -4.55 7.58 18.39
C ALA A 80 -5.14 6.97 19.67
N LEU A 81 -6.13 6.09 19.54
CA LEU A 81 -6.77 5.44 20.68
C LEU A 81 -5.83 4.47 21.41
N LYS A 82 -4.96 3.77 20.69
CA LYS A 82 -3.91 2.90 21.26
C LYS A 82 -2.91 3.69 22.11
N ILE A 83 -2.52 4.88 21.65
CA ILE A 83 -1.60 5.75 22.38
C ILE A 83 -2.29 6.30 23.63
N LEU A 84 -3.56 6.74 23.53
CA LEU A 84 -4.33 7.20 24.68
C LEU A 84 -4.58 6.08 25.70
N SER A 85 -4.91 4.87 25.24
CA SER A 85 -5.19 3.72 26.10
C SER A 85 -3.94 3.22 26.85
N SER A 86 -2.76 3.36 26.24
CA SER A 86 -1.49 2.94 26.84
C SER A 86 -0.77 4.04 27.63
N ASN A 87 -1.21 5.30 27.55
CA ASN A 87 -0.57 6.44 28.23
C ASN A 87 -1.59 7.30 29.01
N PRO A 88 -1.85 6.97 30.29
CA PRO A 88 -2.82 7.71 31.12
C PRO A 88 -2.51 9.19 31.29
N VAL A 89 -1.22 9.57 31.32
CA VAL A 89 -0.79 10.97 31.46
C VAL A 89 -1.18 11.77 30.21
N LEU A 90 -0.91 11.20 29.03
CA LEU A 90 -1.28 11.84 27.77
C LEU A 90 -2.80 11.91 27.62
N LEU A 91 -3.53 10.87 28.01
CA LEU A 91 -4.98 10.85 28.01
C LEU A 91 -5.56 12.01 28.83
N GLU A 92 -5.05 12.21 30.04
CA GLU A 92 -5.49 13.30 30.92
C GLU A 92 -5.15 14.68 30.35
N GLN A 93 -3.98 14.82 29.71
CA GLN A 93 -3.63 16.05 29.01
C GLN A 93 -4.60 16.34 27.85
N VAL A 94 -4.84 15.37 26.97
CA VAL A 94 -5.77 15.53 25.84
C VAL A 94 -7.18 15.85 26.34
N TYR A 95 -7.66 15.15 27.37
CA TYR A 95 -8.94 15.45 28.00
C TYR A 95 -9.01 16.90 28.48
N ASN A 96 -8.00 17.37 29.22
CA ASN A 96 -7.98 18.73 29.75
C ASN A 96 -7.95 19.80 28.65
N ASP A 97 -7.35 19.50 27.49
CA ASP A 97 -7.30 20.42 26.36
C ASP A 97 -8.67 20.60 25.69
N VAL A 98 -9.54 19.57 25.72
CA VAL A 98 -10.80 19.56 24.95
C VAL A 98 -12.07 19.58 25.81
N LYS A 99 -11.99 19.35 27.12
CA LYS A 99 -13.16 19.20 28.01
C LYS A 99 -14.10 20.42 27.99
N ASP A 100 -13.56 21.62 27.83
CA ASP A 100 -14.34 22.86 27.91
C ASP A 100 -14.85 23.34 26.53
N ILE A 101 -14.59 22.57 25.46
CA ILE A 101 -15.10 22.84 24.12
C ILE A 101 -16.61 22.58 24.08
N ASP A 102 -17.35 23.47 23.41
CA ASP A 102 -18.77 23.24 23.11
C ASP A 102 -18.91 22.24 21.95
N LEU A 103 -19.20 20.99 22.31
CA LEU A 103 -19.27 19.88 21.36
C LEU A 103 -20.60 19.83 20.59
N GLU A 104 -21.62 20.59 20.99
CA GLU A 104 -22.93 20.60 20.30
C GLU A 104 -22.91 21.41 19.00
N GLU A 105 -21.96 22.35 18.88
CA GLU A 105 -21.76 23.18 17.67
C GLU A 105 -20.80 22.54 16.66
N ILE A 106 -20.15 21.42 17.01
CA ILE A 106 -19.18 20.74 16.15
C ILE A 106 -19.88 19.83 15.15
N ASP A 107 -19.65 20.10 13.87
CA ASP A 107 -19.99 19.20 12.78
C ASP A 107 -18.83 18.20 12.58
N PHE A 108 -18.89 17.06 13.26
CA PHE A 108 -17.85 16.03 13.23
C PHE A 108 -17.59 15.46 11.83
N ASP A 109 -18.58 15.51 10.92
CA ASP A 109 -18.41 15.05 9.55
C ASP A 109 -17.51 16.02 8.77
N LYS A 110 -17.73 17.34 8.94
CA LYS A 110 -16.88 18.38 8.34
C LYS A 110 -15.50 18.49 8.98
N GLU A 111 -15.41 18.21 10.28
CA GLU A 111 -14.16 18.27 11.06
C GLU A 111 -13.31 17.00 10.95
N SER A 112 -13.77 15.97 10.22
CA SER A 112 -13.03 14.73 9.98
C SER A 112 -11.65 14.92 9.34
N ALA A 113 -11.41 16.08 8.70
CA ALA A 113 -10.09 16.48 8.21
C ALA A 113 -9.03 16.61 9.32
N LYS A 114 -9.43 16.80 10.59
CA LYS A 114 -8.53 16.79 11.76
C LYS A 114 -7.82 15.43 11.95
N LEU A 115 -8.40 14.33 11.49
CA LEU A 115 -7.79 12.99 11.55
C LEU A 115 -6.43 12.97 10.82
N GLU A 116 -6.31 13.74 9.75
CA GLU A 116 -5.15 13.77 8.86
C GLU A 116 -4.09 14.80 9.28
N GLN A 117 -4.28 15.51 10.40
CA GLN A 117 -3.37 16.56 10.89
C GLN A 117 -2.33 16.07 11.92
N GLY A 118 -2.11 14.75 11.95
CA GLY A 118 -1.15 14.09 12.84
C GLY A 118 -1.77 13.49 14.09
N VAL A 119 -0.97 12.68 14.79
CA VAL A 119 -1.43 11.79 15.87
C VAL A 119 -2.09 12.56 17.03
N ARG A 120 -1.54 13.72 17.41
CA ARG A 120 -2.10 14.54 18.50
C ARG A 120 -3.48 15.09 18.16
N LYS A 121 -3.66 15.64 16.95
CA LYS A 121 -4.94 16.18 16.50
C LYS A 121 -5.98 15.09 16.30
N CYS A 122 -5.57 13.92 15.81
CA CYS A 122 -6.42 12.75 15.78
C CYS A 122 -6.87 12.33 17.19
N ALA A 123 -5.96 12.30 18.17
CA ALA A 123 -6.28 11.98 19.56
C ALA A 123 -7.25 12.98 20.20
N GLU A 124 -7.05 14.29 19.96
CA GLU A 124 -7.99 15.35 20.37
C GLU A 124 -9.38 15.16 19.75
N PHE A 125 -9.44 14.94 18.43
CA PHE A 125 -10.70 14.69 17.73
C PHE A 125 -11.44 13.43 18.23
N GLN A 126 -10.71 12.34 18.50
CA GLN A 126 -11.30 11.13 19.08
C GLN A 126 -11.83 11.40 20.49
N MET A 127 -11.11 12.19 21.30
CA MET A 127 -11.56 12.60 22.62
C MET A 127 -12.82 13.47 22.56
N GLU A 128 -12.86 14.46 21.65
CA GLU A 128 -14.04 15.30 21.39
C GLU A 128 -15.27 14.43 21.03
N LEU A 129 -15.10 13.44 20.14
CA LEU A 129 -16.16 12.52 19.74
C LEU A 129 -16.66 11.69 20.93
N MET A 130 -15.75 11.07 21.68
CA MET A 130 -16.10 10.26 22.87
C MET A 130 -16.81 11.09 23.94
N LEU A 131 -16.36 12.32 24.19
CA LEU A 131 -17.00 13.22 25.14
C LEU A 131 -18.39 13.64 24.68
N SER A 132 -18.58 13.91 23.38
CA SER A 132 -19.88 14.25 22.82
C SER A 132 -20.89 13.12 23.04
N GLU A 133 -20.51 11.89 22.67
CA GLU A 133 -21.35 10.71 22.87
C GLU A 133 -21.63 10.43 24.36
N LEU A 134 -20.63 10.59 25.23
CA LEU A 134 -20.77 10.41 26.67
C LEU A 134 -21.75 11.43 27.27
N ARG A 135 -21.58 12.72 26.93
CA ARG A 135 -22.44 13.81 27.40
C ARG A 135 -23.87 13.65 26.91
N GLU A 136 -24.08 13.26 25.65
CA GLU A 136 -25.41 12.92 25.13
C GLU A 136 -26.04 11.76 25.92
N LYS A 137 -25.30 10.66 26.15
CA LYS A 137 -25.81 9.51 26.93
C LYS A 137 -26.16 9.89 28.37
N VAL A 138 -25.36 10.72 29.02
CA VAL A 138 -25.65 11.24 30.37
C VAL A 138 -26.89 12.13 30.37
N LYS A 139 -27.03 13.04 29.38
CA LYS A 139 -28.23 13.88 29.21
C LYS A 139 -29.49 13.03 29.01
N MET A 140 -29.43 12.03 28.13
CA MET A 140 -30.54 11.10 27.87
C MET A 140 -30.89 10.28 29.12
N SER A 141 -29.90 9.73 29.84
CA SER A 141 -30.13 8.96 31.07
C SER A 141 -30.80 9.81 32.15
N ARG A 142 -30.37 11.07 32.33
CA ARG A 142 -31.03 12.02 33.23
C ARG A 142 -32.45 12.35 32.79
N ALA A 143 -32.68 12.58 31.49
CA ALA A 143 -34.01 12.80 30.95
C ALA A 143 -34.92 11.59 31.21
N ILE A 144 -34.45 10.37 30.93
CA ILE A 144 -35.20 9.13 31.19
C ILE A 144 -35.48 8.95 32.68
N LYS A 145 -34.50 9.15 33.59
CA LYS A 145 -34.74 9.11 35.04
C LYS A 145 -35.79 10.15 35.48
N ASN A 146 -35.76 11.35 34.90
CA ASN A 146 -36.73 12.41 35.19
C ASN A 146 -38.13 12.12 34.59
N THR A 147 -38.20 11.39 33.48
CA THR A 147 -39.46 10.98 32.84
C THR A 147 -40.03 9.70 33.42
N LEU A 148 -39.22 8.73 33.86
CA LEU A 148 -39.68 7.54 34.62
C LEU A 148 -40.21 7.90 36.01
N ALA A 149 -39.95 9.11 36.50
CA ALA A 149 -40.65 9.70 37.64
C ALA A 149 -42.07 10.21 37.30
N LYS A 150 -42.48 10.14 36.02
CA LYS A 150 -43.82 10.47 35.50
C LYS A 150 -44.22 9.46 34.41
N ASP A 151 -44.90 8.39 34.82
CA ASP A 151 -45.43 7.31 33.99
C ASP A 151 -45.82 7.73 32.56
N ASP A 152 -45.01 7.35 31.55
CA ASP A 152 -45.49 7.29 30.16
C ASP A 152 -44.63 6.37 29.27
N PHE A 153 -45.05 5.10 29.19
CA PHE A 153 -44.43 3.99 28.44
C PHE A 153 -44.49 4.19 26.91
N GLU A 154 -45.26 5.15 26.40
CA GLU A 154 -45.40 5.43 24.96
C GLU A 154 -44.26 6.28 24.36
N PHE A 155 -43.50 7.01 25.18
CA PHE A 155 -42.43 7.88 24.69
C PHE A 155 -41.17 7.10 24.26
N GLU A 156 -40.80 6.04 24.99
CA GLU A 156 -39.66 5.16 24.66
C GLU A 156 -39.80 4.52 23.28
N LYS A 157 -41.02 4.09 22.91
CA LYS A 157 -41.30 3.45 21.62
C LYS A 157 -41.26 4.42 20.43
N LYS A 158 -41.53 5.71 20.67
CA LYS A 158 -41.45 6.77 19.65
C LYS A 158 -40.03 7.32 19.46
N LEU A 159 -39.17 7.29 20.48
CA LEU A 159 -37.80 7.79 20.40
C LEU A 159 -36.83 6.81 19.73
N MET A 160 -36.98 5.52 20.00
CA MET A 160 -36.21 4.43 19.36
C MET A 160 -36.39 4.39 17.83
N ASN A 161 -37.54 4.84 17.32
CA ASN A 161 -37.87 4.84 15.90
C ASN A 161 -37.39 6.09 15.12
N LYS A 162 -36.71 7.06 15.74
CA LYS A 162 -36.40 8.36 15.12
C LYS A 162 -34.92 8.65 14.83
N LYS A 163 -34.01 7.69 14.92
CA LYS A 163 -32.61 7.86 14.49
C LYS A 163 -32.24 6.93 13.34
N SER A 164 -32.57 7.36 12.11
CA SER A 164 -31.83 7.02 10.89
C SER A 164 -30.78 8.11 10.66
N ILE A 165 -29.65 8.03 11.38
CA ILE A 165 -28.45 8.84 11.16
C ILE A 165 -27.26 7.89 11.32
N ASN A 166 -26.33 7.93 10.36
CA ASN A 166 -25.29 6.96 10.03
C ASN A 166 -24.63 6.26 11.23
N ALA A 167 -24.59 4.93 11.16
CA ALA A 167 -24.19 4.02 12.23
C ALA A 167 -22.67 3.87 12.42
N GLU A 168 -21.84 4.54 11.61
CA GLU A 168 -20.45 4.10 11.44
C GLU A 168 -19.45 4.63 12.47
N ASN A 169 -19.76 5.73 13.16
CA ASN A 169 -18.88 6.32 14.19
C ASN A 169 -19.28 6.01 15.64
N LYS A 170 -20.40 5.32 15.87
CA LYS A 170 -20.85 5.04 17.24
C LYS A 170 -19.94 4.04 17.94
N LEU A 171 -19.36 4.47 19.06
CA LEU A 171 -18.84 3.54 20.05
C LEU A 171 -20.02 2.88 20.75
N ASP A 172 -20.14 1.57 20.55
CA ASP A 172 -21.20 0.75 21.15
C ASP A 172 -20.90 0.50 22.64
N ILE A 173 -20.90 1.58 23.44
CA ILE A 173 -20.70 1.48 24.90
C ILE A 173 -21.86 0.64 25.44
N LYS A 174 -21.62 -0.66 25.63
CA LYS A 174 -22.62 -1.60 26.17
C LYS A 174 -23.15 -1.09 27.50
N GLU A 175 -24.47 -1.01 27.56
CA GLU A 175 -25.28 -0.84 28.76
C GLU A 175 -24.86 -1.88 29.81
N ASP A 176 -24.49 -1.43 31.03
CA ASP A 176 -24.67 -2.15 32.31
C ASP A 176 -23.72 -1.73 33.45
N LYS A 177 -22.87 -0.71 33.28
CA LYS A 177 -22.35 -0.01 34.47
C LYS A 177 -23.33 1.09 34.83
N LYS A 178 -23.95 1.00 36.02
CA LYS A 178 -24.66 2.11 36.69
C LYS A 178 -23.88 3.40 36.45
N ILE A 179 -24.36 4.26 35.54
CA ILE A 179 -23.80 5.60 35.32
C ILE A 179 -24.30 6.44 36.50
N ASP A 180 -23.64 6.23 37.63
CA ASP A 180 -23.75 6.99 38.86
C ASP A 180 -22.31 7.18 39.36
N ILE A 181 -21.53 8.00 38.64
CA ILE A 181 -20.15 8.34 38.98
C ILE A 181 -19.97 9.84 38.68
N GLU A 182 -19.37 10.56 39.63
CA GLU A 182 -19.33 12.03 39.70
C GLU A 182 -18.27 12.70 38.79
N ASN A 183 -17.44 11.95 38.05
CA ASN A 183 -16.29 12.48 37.30
C ASN A 183 -16.21 11.97 35.84
N GLU A 184 -16.26 12.90 34.87
CA GLU A 184 -16.20 12.63 33.42
C GLU A 184 -14.87 12.02 32.97
N LEU A 185 -13.74 12.44 33.57
CA LEU A 185 -12.41 11.93 33.22
C LEU A 185 -12.28 10.43 33.54
N ASP A 186 -12.86 9.96 34.65
CA ASP A 186 -12.78 8.55 35.04
C ASP A 186 -13.61 7.68 34.07
N LEU A 187 -14.74 8.19 33.57
CA LEU A 187 -15.51 7.53 32.53
C LEU A 187 -14.74 7.45 31.21
N ILE A 188 -14.04 8.52 30.83
CA ILE A 188 -13.19 8.53 29.63
C ILE A 188 -12.05 7.50 29.76
N LYS A 189 -11.40 7.41 30.92
CA LYS A 189 -10.35 6.40 31.19
C LYS A 189 -10.87 4.97 30.99
N ASP A 190 -12.14 4.71 31.27
CA ASP A 190 -12.80 3.41 31.03
C ASP A 190 -13.23 3.21 29.57
N ILE A 191 -13.66 4.26 28.86
CA ILE A 191 -14.20 4.18 27.49
C ILE A 191 -13.11 4.09 26.43
N VAL A 192 -11.99 4.79 26.59
CA VAL A 192 -10.89 4.84 25.60
C VAL A 192 -10.38 3.43 25.23
N PRO A 193 -10.10 2.51 26.17
CA PRO A 193 -9.70 1.14 25.84
C PRO A 193 -10.78 0.35 25.11
N TYR A 194 -12.06 0.57 25.45
CA TYR A 194 -13.17 -0.07 24.75
C TYR A 194 -13.24 0.40 23.29
N GLY A 195 -13.08 1.71 23.07
CA GLY A 195 -13.08 2.25 21.73
C GLY A 195 -11.88 1.84 20.88
N HIS A 196 -10.70 1.75 21.50
CA HIS A 196 -9.53 1.15 20.85
C HIS A 196 -9.84 -0.26 20.33
N ASN A 197 -10.41 -1.14 21.17
CA ASN A 197 -10.75 -2.51 20.77
C ASN A 197 -11.78 -2.59 19.63
N GLU A 198 -12.79 -1.71 19.60
CA GLU A 198 -13.79 -1.71 18.53
C GLU A 198 -13.22 -1.21 17.20
N ILE A 199 -12.39 -0.17 17.23
CA ILE A 199 -11.69 0.32 16.03
C ILE A 199 -10.66 -0.70 15.53
N GLU A 200 -9.93 -1.37 16.43
CA GLU A 200 -8.98 -2.43 16.06
C GLU A 200 -9.69 -3.59 15.34
N LYS A 201 -10.86 -4.03 15.82
CA LYS A 201 -11.68 -5.05 15.13
C LYS A 201 -12.09 -4.61 13.72
N LYS A 202 -12.51 -3.35 13.57
CA LYS A 202 -12.85 -2.78 12.25
C LYS A 202 -11.62 -2.78 11.34
N LEU A 203 -10.47 -2.35 11.85
CA LEU A 203 -9.20 -2.33 11.11
C LEU A 203 -8.78 -3.73 10.65
N ILE A 204 -8.80 -4.71 11.56
CA ILE A 204 -8.51 -6.11 11.24
C ILE A 204 -9.42 -6.58 10.10
N LYS A 205 -10.73 -6.32 10.18
CA LYS A 205 -11.66 -6.69 9.10
C LYS A 205 -11.28 -6.06 7.75
N CYS A 206 -10.91 -4.78 7.74
CA CYS A 206 -10.46 -4.08 6.53
C CYS A 206 -9.17 -4.65 5.96
N GLU A 207 -8.17 -4.96 6.80
CA GLU A 207 -6.90 -5.53 6.35
C GLU A 207 -7.06 -6.97 5.83
N LYS A 208 -7.89 -7.78 6.49
CA LYS A 208 -8.26 -9.12 6.01
C LYS A 208 -8.91 -9.04 4.63
N ASN A 209 -9.87 -8.13 4.44
CA ASN A 209 -10.53 -7.93 3.15
C ASN A 209 -9.55 -7.44 2.07
N SER A 210 -8.65 -6.52 2.41
CA SER A 210 -7.62 -6.01 1.50
C SER A 210 -6.74 -7.14 0.97
N LEU A 211 -6.31 -8.05 1.85
CA LEU A 211 -5.47 -9.18 1.46
C LEU A 211 -6.22 -10.16 0.55
N LYS A 212 -7.50 -10.45 0.86
CA LYS A 212 -8.37 -11.29 0.01
C LYS A 212 -8.56 -10.69 -1.39
N ILE A 213 -8.79 -9.37 -1.49
CA ILE A 213 -8.94 -8.67 -2.77
C ILE A 213 -7.64 -8.79 -3.59
N ALA A 214 -6.48 -8.62 -2.94
CA ALA A 214 -5.19 -8.78 -3.60
C ALA A 214 -4.97 -10.20 -4.14
N GLY A 215 -5.27 -11.23 -3.32
CA GLY A 215 -5.19 -12.64 -3.72
C GLY A 215 -6.06 -12.95 -4.94
N LYS A 216 -7.34 -12.54 -4.91
CA LYS A 216 -8.28 -12.72 -6.03
C LYS A 216 -7.77 -12.09 -7.32
N PHE A 217 -7.26 -10.85 -7.25
CA PHE A 217 -6.72 -10.17 -8.43
C PHE A 217 -5.51 -10.90 -9.01
N LEU A 218 -4.55 -11.27 -8.16
CA LEU A 218 -3.30 -11.90 -8.61
C LEU A 218 -3.53 -13.31 -9.16
N GLU A 219 -4.43 -14.08 -8.55
CA GLU A 219 -4.84 -15.40 -9.03
C GLU A 219 -5.55 -15.30 -10.39
N LYS A 220 -6.52 -14.38 -10.53
CA LYS A 220 -7.31 -14.18 -11.76
C LYS A 220 -6.42 -14.04 -13.00
N TYR A 221 -5.37 -13.24 -12.92
CA TYR A 221 -4.47 -12.96 -14.03
C TYR A 221 -3.23 -13.89 -14.09
N GLY A 222 -3.16 -14.92 -13.24
CA GLY A 222 -2.09 -15.93 -13.26
C GLY A 222 -0.73 -15.45 -12.74
N PHE A 223 -0.71 -14.37 -11.95
CA PHE A 223 0.53 -13.81 -11.40
C PHE A 223 1.11 -14.66 -10.27
N LEU A 224 0.26 -15.28 -9.45
CA LEU A 224 0.72 -16.11 -8.33
C LEU A 224 1.54 -17.32 -8.80
N GLU A 225 1.11 -17.99 -9.87
CA GLU A 225 1.82 -19.13 -10.48
C GLU A 225 3.17 -18.71 -11.07
N GLU A 226 3.22 -17.59 -11.79
CA GLU A 226 4.47 -17.06 -12.35
C GLU A 226 5.47 -16.74 -11.23
N GLU A 227 5.01 -16.08 -10.18
CA GLU A 227 5.87 -15.58 -9.11
C GLU A 227 6.41 -16.68 -8.21
N ILE A 228 5.58 -17.69 -7.87
CA ILE A 228 6.06 -18.83 -7.09
C ILE A 228 7.08 -19.65 -7.87
N GLN A 229 6.88 -19.81 -9.18
CA GLN A 229 7.84 -20.51 -10.03
C GLN A 229 9.18 -19.78 -10.02
N GLN A 230 9.18 -18.46 -10.25
CA GLN A 230 10.40 -17.64 -10.24
C GLN A 230 11.09 -17.68 -8.87
N GLN A 231 10.34 -17.59 -7.76
CA GLN A 231 10.92 -17.65 -6.42
C GLN A 231 11.57 -19.01 -6.14
N ASN A 232 10.88 -20.10 -6.48
CA ASN A 232 11.38 -21.44 -6.26
C ASN A 232 12.61 -21.74 -7.13
N GLU A 233 12.69 -21.19 -8.35
CA GLU A 233 13.90 -21.24 -9.16
C GLU A 233 15.07 -20.52 -8.48
N ASP A 234 14.85 -19.35 -7.90
CA ASP A 234 15.89 -18.61 -7.16
C ASP A 234 16.36 -19.41 -5.93
N TYR A 235 15.45 -20.02 -5.17
CA TYR A 235 15.83 -20.92 -4.07
C TYR A 235 16.64 -22.13 -4.53
N LYS A 236 16.27 -22.75 -5.67
CA LYS A 236 17.04 -23.85 -6.25
C LYS A 236 18.45 -23.41 -6.68
N ARG A 237 18.59 -22.21 -7.27
CA ARG A 237 19.89 -21.62 -7.65
C ARG A 237 20.81 -21.37 -6.45
N LEU A 238 20.22 -21.14 -5.28
CA LEU A 238 20.90 -20.92 -4.01
C LEU A 238 21.12 -22.20 -3.18
N ASP A 239 20.74 -23.37 -3.70
CA ASP A 239 20.78 -24.64 -2.95
C ASP A 239 19.94 -24.60 -1.66
N LEU A 240 18.79 -23.93 -1.72
CA LEU A 240 17.80 -23.80 -0.66
C LEU A 240 16.50 -24.53 -1.02
N LYS A 241 16.58 -25.81 -1.45
CA LYS A 241 15.41 -26.55 -1.96
C LYS A 241 14.27 -26.65 -0.93
N ASN A 242 14.61 -26.79 0.36
CA ASN A 242 13.63 -26.86 1.46
C ASN A 242 12.95 -25.51 1.77
N MET A 243 13.39 -24.42 1.15
CA MET A 243 12.73 -23.11 1.21
C MET A 243 11.61 -22.96 0.17
N CYS A 244 11.48 -23.87 -0.79
CA CYS A 244 10.47 -23.76 -1.83
C CYS A 244 9.05 -23.82 -1.26
N TYR A 245 8.14 -23.06 -1.86
CA TYR A 245 6.72 -23.05 -1.50
C TYR A 245 5.91 -23.84 -2.52
N LYS A 246 4.86 -24.51 -2.05
CA LYS A 246 3.83 -25.08 -2.91
C LYS A 246 2.83 -24.00 -3.31
N TYR A 247 2.16 -24.19 -4.43
CA TYR A 247 1.09 -23.27 -4.84
C TYR A 247 -0.07 -23.34 -3.83
N GLU A 248 -0.46 -24.54 -3.44
CA GLU A 248 -1.52 -24.81 -2.46
C GLU A 248 -1.16 -26.00 -1.58
N THR A 249 -1.62 -26.01 -0.33
CA THR A 249 -1.48 -27.09 0.65
C THR A 249 -2.84 -27.44 1.24
N GLU A 250 -3.03 -28.73 1.58
CA GLU A 250 -4.28 -29.23 2.19
C GLU A 250 -4.36 -28.97 3.70
N LYS A 251 -3.21 -28.85 4.39
CA LYS A 251 -3.12 -28.65 5.84
C LYS A 251 -2.20 -27.47 6.15
N ILE A 252 -2.80 -26.31 6.43
CA ILE A 252 -2.08 -25.05 6.65
C ILE A 252 -1.20 -25.11 7.91
N ASP A 253 -1.59 -25.89 8.92
CA ASP A 253 -0.83 -26.08 10.17
C ASP A 253 0.51 -26.79 9.98
N GLU A 254 0.64 -27.63 8.94
CA GLU A 254 1.87 -28.37 8.65
C GLU A 254 2.79 -27.61 7.69
N ASP A 255 2.22 -27.06 6.61
CA ASP A 255 2.90 -26.22 5.64
C ASP A 255 1.90 -25.30 4.93
N ILE A 256 2.33 -24.11 4.52
CA ILE A 256 1.46 -23.12 3.89
C ILE A 256 1.83 -22.89 2.42
N GLY A 257 0.87 -23.13 1.54
CA GLY A 257 0.95 -22.79 0.12
C GLY A 257 0.75 -21.29 -0.14
N LEU A 258 1.22 -20.80 -1.27
CA LEU A 258 1.08 -19.40 -1.66
C LEU A 258 -0.39 -18.97 -1.72
N LYS A 259 -1.27 -19.77 -2.34
CA LYS A 259 -2.69 -19.46 -2.45
C LYS A 259 -3.38 -19.44 -1.09
N ASN A 260 -2.98 -20.33 -0.18
CA ASN A 260 -3.55 -20.44 1.16
C ASN A 260 -3.40 -19.15 1.99
N ILE A 261 -2.40 -18.29 1.73
CA ILE A 261 -2.24 -17.06 2.52
C ILE A 261 -3.40 -16.06 2.31
N PHE A 262 -4.19 -16.25 1.26
CA PHE A 262 -5.31 -15.39 0.89
C PHE A 262 -6.67 -15.97 1.32
N THR A 263 -6.70 -17.15 1.96
CA THR A 263 -7.95 -17.80 2.39
C THR A 263 -8.35 -17.37 3.79
N ASP A 264 -9.65 -17.44 4.08
CA ASP A 264 -10.21 -17.12 5.41
C ASP A 264 -9.57 -17.98 6.50
N GLU A 265 -9.35 -19.28 6.22
CA GLU A 265 -8.71 -20.23 7.13
C GLU A 265 -7.37 -19.74 7.65
N TYR A 266 -6.50 -19.17 6.79
CA TYR A 266 -5.23 -18.62 7.23
C TYR A 266 -5.36 -17.21 7.77
N ILE A 267 -6.05 -16.34 7.02
CA ILE A 267 -6.18 -14.92 7.32
C ILE A 267 -6.78 -14.69 8.72
N ASP A 268 -7.69 -15.55 9.16
CA ASP A 268 -8.33 -15.42 10.47
C ASP A 268 -7.40 -15.76 11.64
N THR A 269 -6.26 -16.41 11.39
CA THR A 269 -5.22 -16.71 12.39
C THR A 269 -4.23 -15.57 12.60
N LEU A 270 -4.23 -14.56 11.71
CA LEU A 270 -3.23 -13.51 11.69
C LEU A 270 -3.52 -12.40 12.69
N SER A 271 -2.47 -11.93 13.35
CA SER A 271 -2.48 -10.66 14.07
C SER A 271 -2.53 -9.46 13.13
N LEU A 272 -2.93 -8.29 13.64
CA LEU A 272 -2.92 -7.04 12.89
C LEU A 272 -1.53 -6.74 12.30
N GLU A 273 -0.47 -6.89 13.09
CA GLU A 273 0.92 -6.68 12.61
C GLU A 273 1.26 -7.56 11.40
N GLN A 274 0.87 -8.84 11.41
CA GLN A 274 1.13 -9.75 10.30
C GLN A 274 0.30 -9.40 9.05
N LEU A 275 -0.96 -8.99 9.24
CA LEU A 275 -1.83 -8.53 8.16
C LEU A 275 -1.26 -7.27 7.50
N THR A 276 -0.76 -6.30 8.28
CA THR A 276 -0.18 -5.06 7.78
C THR A 276 1.04 -5.36 6.90
N VAL A 277 1.96 -6.20 7.36
CA VAL A 277 3.19 -6.53 6.60
C VAL A 277 2.85 -7.26 5.30
N LEU A 278 1.94 -8.23 5.34
CA LEU A 278 1.48 -8.95 4.15
C LEU A 278 0.80 -8.00 3.17
N ASN A 279 -0.08 -7.12 3.65
CA ASN A 279 -0.73 -6.11 2.81
C ASN A 279 0.30 -5.16 2.19
N ALA A 280 1.28 -4.66 2.94
CA ALA A 280 2.32 -3.78 2.39
C ALA A 280 3.03 -4.40 1.18
N PHE A 281 3.34 -5.70 1.23
CA PHE A 281 3.92 -6.40 0.08
C PHE A 281 2.90 -6.64 -1.04
N TRP A 282 1.76 -7.25 -0.73
CA TRP A 282 0.82 -7.73 -1.75
C TRP A 282 0.05 -6.60 -2.43
N GLN A 283 -0.31 -5.51 -1.71
CA GLN A 283 -0.87 -4.31 -2.33
C GLN A 283 0.15 -3.63 -3.26
N ASN A 284 1.42 -3.57 -2.85
CA ASN A 284 2.50 -3.11 -3.72
C ASN A 284 2.65 -4.02 -4.95
N ARG A 285 2.44 -5.33 -4.81
CA ARG A 285 2.47 -6.26 -5.95
C ARG A 285 1.30 -6.02 -6.90
N VAL A 286 0.07 -5.93 -6.38
CA VAL A 286 -1.12 -5.67 -7.19
C VAL A 286 -0.98 -4.38 -7.99
N SER A 287 -0.44 -3.29 -7.40
CA SER A 287 -0.23 -2.02 -8.13
C SER A 287 0.63 -2.18 -9.40
N LYS A 288 1.64 -3.05 -9.35
CA LYS A 288 2.54 -3.35 -10.48
C LYS A 288 1.84 -4.25 -11.50
N CYS A 289 1.17 -5.31 -11.03
CA CYS A 289 0.43 -6.25 -11.87
C CYS A 289 -0.74 -5.58 -12.60
N ALA A 290 -1.51 -4.71 -11.93
CA ALA A 290 -2.58 -3.93 -12.55
C ALA A 290 -2.05 -2.98 -13.63
N SER A 291 -0.90 -2.34 -13.37
CA SER A 291 -0.22 -1.53 -14.39
C SER A 291 0.27 -2.37 -15.59
N GLU A 292 0.70 -3.62 -15.35
CA GLU A 292 1.07 -4.58 -16.40
C GLU A 292 -0.13 -4.94 -17.27
N ILE A 293 -1.28 -5.25 -16.67
CA ILE A 293 -2.50 -5.58 -17.42
C ILE A 293 -3.03 -4.37 -18.20
N LYS A 294 -3.08 -3.17 -17.60
CA LYS A 294 -3.45 -1.92 -18.29
C LYS A 294 -2.62 -1.72 -19.55
N LYS A 295 -1.29 -1.91 -19.44
CA LYS A 295 -0.38 -1.78 -20.59
C LYS A 295 -0.74 -2.80 -21.69
N GLY A 296 -1.02 -4.05 -21.31
CA GLY A 296 -1.48 -5.07 -22.25
C GLY A 296 -2.76 -4.66 -22.97
N ILE A 297 -3.78 -4.17 -22.23
CA ILE A 297 -5.08 -3.76 -22.79
C ILE A 297 -4.88 -2.61 -23.77
N PHE A 298 -4.09 -1.61 -23.42
CA PHE A 298 -3.82 -0.47 -24.28
C PHE A 298 -3.11 -0.87 -25.58
N ILE A 299 -2.16 -1.82 -25.51
CA ILE A 299 -1.50 -2.36 -26.70
C ILE A 299 -2.48 -3.14 -27.57
N MET A 300 -3.33 -3.98 -26.97
CA MET A 300 -4.37 -4.72 -27.69
C MET A 300 -5.37 -3.81 -28.39
N ASP A 301 -5.83 -2.75 -27.73
CA ASP A 301 -6.73 -1.74 -28.30
C ASP A 301 -6.03 -0.98 -29.44
N SER A 302 -4.77 -0.56 -29.25
CA SER A 302 -4.02 0.21 -30.26
C SER A 302 -3.75 -0.59 -31.54
N LEU A 303 -3.56 -1.90 -31.42
CA LEU A 303 -3.23 -2.79 -32.54
C LEU A 303 -4.43 -3.61 -33.04
N ASN A 304 -5.62 -3.38 -32.47
CA ASN A 304 -6.84 -4.14 -32.74
C ASN A 304 -6.65 -5.67 -32.70
N LEU A 305 -6.01 -6.17 -31.63
CA LEU A 305 -5.60 -7.58 -31.54
C LEU A 305 -6.67 -8.51 -30.94
N TRP A 306 -7.79 -8.00 -30.45
CA TRP A 306 -8.79 -8.78 -29.70
C TRP A 306 -9.26 -10.05 -30.41
N ASP A 307 -9.49 -9.95 -31.72
CA ASP A 307 -10.02 -11.06 -32.51
C ASP A 307 -8.90 -12.05 -32.95
N ASN A 308 -7.65 -11.59 -33.01
CA ASN A 308 -6.53 -12.33 -33.63
C ASN A 308 -5.37 -12.66 -32.66
N ILE A 309 -5.58 -12.51 -31.35
CA ILE A 309 -4.51 -12.68 -30.34
C ILE A 309 -4.06 -14.14 -30.12
N GLU A 310 -4.81 -15.12 -30.62
CA GLU A 310 -4.46 -16.53 -30.47
C GLU A 310 -3.18 -16.89 -31.21
N ASP A 311 -2.99 -16.34 -32.42
CA ASP A 311 -1.79 -16.55 -33.19
C ASP A 311 -0.63 -15.78 -32.53
N LYS A 312 0.27 -16.55 -31.92
CA LYS A 312 1.46 -16.00 -31.25
C LYS A 312 2.37 -15.26 -32.24
N ASN A 313 2.34 -15.62 -33.52
CA ASN A 313 3.11 -14.92 -34.55
C ASN A 313 2.67 -13.45 -34.67
N ASN A 314 1.38 -13.15 -34.46
CA ASN A 314 0.88 -11.77 -34.45
C ASN A 314 1.47 -10.91 -33.33
N ILE A 315 1.96 -11.52 -32.24
CA ILE A 315 2.64 -10.83 -31.14
C ILE A 315 4.15 -10.74 -31.39
N ASP A 316 4.74 -11.86 -31.81
CA ASP A 316 6.19 -11.95 -31.98
C ASP A 316 6.67 -11.09 -33.16
N GLN A 317 5.83 -10.84 -34.17
CA GLN A 317 6.12 -10.00 -35.34
C GLN A 317 5.95 -8.48 -35.11
N ILE A 318 5.34 -8.06 -34.00
CA ILE A 318 5.21 -6.62 -33.70
C ILE A 318 6.61 -6.04 -33.52
N SER A 319 6.96 -4.99 -34.25
CA SER A 319 8.28 -4.38 -34.16
C SER A 319 8.51 -3.67 -32.82
N ASP A 320 9.78 -3.60 -32.41
CA ASP A 320 10.17 -2.90 -31.20
C ASP A 320 9.88 -1.39 -31.29
N GLU A 321 9.93 -0.82 -32.50
CA GLU A 321 9.57 0.57 -32.79
C GLU A 321 8.08 0.83 -32.52
N VAL A 322 7.21 -0.05 -33.02
CA VAL A 322 5.75 0.07 -32.82
C VAL A 322 5.41 -0.08 -31.34
N LEU A 323 5.94 -1.10 -30.66
CA LEU A 323 5.71 -1.28 -29.21
C LEU A 323 6.21 -0.08 -28.41
N PHE A 324 7.39 0.44 -28.71
CA PHE A 324 7.93 1.60 -28.02
C PHE A 324 7.08 2.86 -28.27
N GLY A 325 6.62 3.07 -29.51
CA GLY A 325 5.72 4.17 -29.85
C GLY A 325 4.40 4.12 -29.07
N ILE A 326 3.78 2.94 -28.96
CA ILE A 326 2.57 2.72 -28.15
C ILE A 326 2.84 2.96 -26.67
N VAL A 327 4.00 2.52 -26.15
CA VAL A 327 4.38 2.80 -24.75
C VAL A 327 4.55 4.30 -24.50
N LEU A 328 5.19 5.04 -25.42
CA LEU A 328 5.30 6.50 -25.32
C LEU A 328 3.93 7.16 -25.31
N LYS A 329 3.01 6.70 -26.17
CA LYS A 329 1.61 7.15 -26.20
C LYS A 329 0.92 6.94 -24.85
N LEU A 330 0.98 5.72 -24.30
CA LEU A 330 0.39 5.38 -23.01
C LEU A 330 0.94 6.25 -21.87
N LYS A 331 2.26 6.46 -21.82
CA LYS A 331 2.91 7.26 -20.76
C LYS A 331 2.56 8.74 -20.84
N LEU A 332 2.41 9.28 -22.05
CA LEU A 332 1.89 10.64 -22.24
C LEU A 332 0.47 10.76 -21.68
N LEU A 333 -0.41 9.82 -22.02
CA LEU A 333 -1.80 9.81 -21.55
C LEU A 333 -1.88 9.64 -20.02
N ASP A 334 -1.06 8.77 -19.44
CA ASP A 334 -0.98 8.61 -17.98
C ASP A 334 -0.53 9.91 -17.29
N ASN A 335 0.49 10.60 -17.83
CA ASN A 335 0.96 11.88 -17.29
C ASN A 335 -0.09 12.99 -17.42
N ILE A 336 -0.84 13.04 -18.52
CA ILE A 336 -1.98 13.96 -18.69
C ILE A 336 -3.07 13.66 -17.67
N ALA A 337 -3.43 12.38 -17.50
CA ALA A 337 -4.43 11.95 -16.53
C ALA A 337 -4.03 12.41 -15.12
N GLU A 338 -2.80 12.14 -14.67
CA GLU A 338 -2.29 12.60 -13.36
C GLU A 338 -2.38 14.12 -13.18
N LYS A 339 -2.09 14.92 -14.22
CA LYS A 339 -2.20 16.39 -14.17
C LYS A 339 -3.65 16.86 -14.12
N ALA A 340 -4.54 16.24 -14.88
CA ALA A 340 -5.96 16.53 -14.84
C ALA A 340 -6.55 16.29 -13.43
N ARG A 341 -6.08 15.24 -12.73
CA ARG A 341 -6.49 14.96 -11.34
C ARG A 341 -6.13 16.06 -10.33
N LYS A 342 -5.08 16.85 -10.57
CA LYS A 342 -4.72 17.93 -9.62
C LYS A 342 -5.71 19.11 -9.64
N ASN A 343 -6.64 19.15 -10.59
CA ASN A 343 -7.59 20.25 -10.79
C ASN A 343 -9.05 19.84 -10.49
N ILE A 344 -9.26 18.83 -9.64
CA ILE A 344 -10.58 18.29 -9.34
C ILE A 344 -11.39 19.25 -8.46
N THR A 345 -12.67 19.41 -8.81
CA THR A 345 -13.65 20.19 -8.05
C THR A 345 -14.92 19.39 -7.73
N GLU A 346 -15.06 18.17 -8.25
CA GLU A 346 -16.30 17.39 -8.23
C GLU A 346 -16.02 15.95 -7.76
N TYR A 347 -16.81 15.49 -6.80
CA TYR A 347 -16.64 14.21 -6.14
C TYR A 347 -18.00 13.52 -5.95
N ASP A 348 -18.01 12.22 -6.15
CA ASP A 348 -19.05 11.33 -5.62
C ASP A 348 -18.62 10.89 -4.22
N GLU A 349 -19.55 10.91 -3.27
CA GLU A 349 -19.34 10.42 -1.92
C GLU A 349 -19.97 9.03 -1.78
N SER A 350 -19.20 8.08 -1.28
CA SER A 350 -19.70 6.84 -0.71
C SER A 350 -19.46 6.82 0.79
N GLU A 351 -20.03 5.82 1.45
CA GLU A 351 -19.99 5.59 2.91
C GLU A 351 -18.57 5.74 3.51
N ASN A 352 -17.52 5.32 2.80
CA ASN A 352 -16.13 5.37 3.31
C ASN A 352 -15.13 6.08 2.37
N TYR A 353 -15.58 6.58 1.21
CA TYR A 353 -14.67 7.05 0.18
C TYR A 353 -15.23 8.21 -0.64
N ARG A 354 -14.36 9.17 -0.96
CA ARG A 354 -14.66 10.29 -1.84
C ARG A 354 -14.07 10.01 -3.24
N TYR A 355 -14.90 9.55 -4.16
CA TYR A 355 -14.50 9.27 -5.54
C TYR A 355 -14.54 10.53 -6.38
N ALA A 356 -13.37 11.03 -6.77
CA ALA A 356 -13.34 12.13 -7.72
C ALA A 356 -13.89 11.70 -9.08
N ARG A 357 -14.85 12.46 -9.62
CA ARG A 357 -15.25 12.31 -11.02
C ARG A 357 -14.18 12.94 -11.90
N TYR A 358 -13.42 12.09 -12.58
CA TYR A 358 -12.35 12.53 -13.47
C TYR A 358 -12.92 12.82 -14.87
N ASP A 359 -13.03 14.10 -15.23
CA ASP A 359 -13.10 14.48 -16.64
C ASP A 359 -11.70 14.83 -17.14
N TYR A 360 -11.01 13.85 -17.71
CA TYR A 360 -9.66 14.02 -18.27
C TYR A 360 -9.62 14.94 -19.49
N LYS A 361 -10.79 15.27 -20.07
CA LYS A 361 -10.92 16.14 -21.24
C LYS A 361 -11.03 17.61 -20.81
N LYS A 362 -11.36 17.87 -19.55
CA LYS A 362 -11.46 19.22 -18.97
C LYS A 362 -10.12 19.93 -19.13
N ASN A 363 -10.11 21.03 -19.90
CA ASN A 363 -8.95 21.84 -20.27
C ASN A 363 -8.03 21.34 -21.41
N ILE A 364 -8.43 20.32 -22.17
CA ILE A 364 -7.69 19.91 -23.38
C ILE A 364 -8.11 20.77 -24.58
N THR A 365 -7.18 21.58 -25.09
CA THR A 365 -7.39 22.46 -26.26
C THR A 365 -7.44 21.70 -27.59
N SER A 366 -8.04 22.30 -28.63
CA SER A 366 -7.98 21.80 -30.02
C SER A 366 -6.54 21.63 -30.50
N ASP A 367 -5.66 22.60 -30.20
CA ASP A 367 -4.25 22.57 -30.60
C ASP A 367 -3.52 21.38 -29.99
N PHE A 368 -3.83 21.04 -28.74
CA PHE A 368 -3.28 19.86 -28.09
C PHE A 368 -3.65 18.57 -28.84
N LYS A 369 -4.93 18.43 -29.22
CA LYS A 369 -5.42 17.26 -29.97
C LYS A 369 -4.79 17.17 -31.36
N GLY A 370 -4.66 18.31 -32.05
CA GLY A 370 -3.98 18.39 -33.35
C GLY A 370 -2.50 17.99 -33.27
N ASN A 371 -1.78 18.49 -32.27
CA ASN A 371 -0.37 18.15 -32.04
C ASN A 371 -0.19 16.67 -31.64
N TYR A 372 -1.09 16.14 -30.81
CA TYR A 372 -1.12 14.72 -30.47
C TYR A 372 -1.25 13.84 -31.71
N LYS A 373 -2.25 14.14 -32.54
CA LYS A 373 -2.47 13.40 -33.79
C LYS A 373 -1.25 13.49 -34.70
N PHE A 374 -0.72 14.69 -34.93
CA PHE A 374 0.45 14.90 -35.77
C PHE A 374 1.68 14.12 -35.29
N GLU A 375 1.99 14.16 -33.99
CA GLU A 375 3.14 13.43 -33.44
C GLU A 375 2.97 11.90 -33.60
N PHE A 376 1.81 11.36 -33.24
CA PHE A 376 1.62 9.91 -33.27
C PHE A 376 1.32 9.36 -34.66
N ASP A 377 0.77 10.14 -35.60
CA ASP A 377 0.71 9.74 -37.02
C ASP A 377 2.12 9.58 -37.61
N ASN A 378 3.11 10.35 -37.13
CA ASN A 378 4.50 10.19 -37.55
C ASN A 378 5.21 9.00 -36.88
N ILE A 379 4.88 8.68 -35.63
CA ILE A 379 5.50 7.56 -34.88
C ILE A 379 4.81 6.21 -35.19
N LEU A 380 3.50 6.24 -35.38
CA LEU A 380 2.59 5.10 -35.51
C LEU A 380 1.60 5.37 -36.68
N PRO A 381 2.08 5.36 -37.94
CA PRO A 381 1.28 5.78 -39.10
C PRO A 381 0.09 4.85 -39.39
N ASP A 382 0.19 3.58 -39.04
CA ASP A 382 -0.82 2.55 -39.33
C ASP A 382 -1.84 2.36 -38.19
N ILE A 383 -1.77 3.18 -37.14
CA ILE A 383 -2.63 3.10 -35.95
C ILE A 383 -3.56 4.32 -35.91
N GLU A 384 -4.82 4.13 -35.51
CA GLU A 384 -5.70 5.26 -35.26
C GLU A 384 -5.19 6.10 -34.09
N ASN A 385 -4.88 7.37 -34.35
CA ASN A 385 -4.39 8.32 -33.34
C ASN A 385 -5.45 9.39 -33.06
N ASP A 386 -6.32 9.12 -32.08
CA ASP A 386 -7.32 10.06 -31.58
C ASP A 386 -7.17 10.24 -30.08
N PHE A 387 -6.88 11.46 -29.65
CA PHE A 387 -6.63 11.75 -28.23
C PHE A 387 -7.83 11.39 -27.34
N LEU A 388 -9.07 11.65 -27.79
CA LEU A 388 -10.26 11.44 -26.95
C LEU A 388 -10.53 9.94 -26.78
N LYS A 389 -10.43 9.16 -27.86
CA LYS A 389 -10.52 7.69 -27.79
C LYS A 389 -9.41 7.10 -26.93
N ASP A 390 -8.18 7.57 -27.11
CA ASP A 390 -7.01 7.00 -26.44
C ASP A 390 -6.96 7.35 -24.93
N ILE A 391 -7.38 8.55 -24.52
CA ILE A 391 -7.45 8.93 -23.09
C ILE A 391 -8.62 8.24 -22.38
N ASP A 392 -9.74 8.03 -23.08
CA ASP A 392 -10.90 7.28 -22.57
C ASP A 392 -10.59 5.79 -22.45
N CYS A 393 -9.79 5.24 -23.38
CA CYS A 393 -9.24 3.90 -23.28
C CYS A 393 -8.51 3.76 -21.95
N CYS A 394 -8.91 2.77 -21.15
CA CYS A 394 -8.40 2.52 -19.80
C CYS A 394 -8.70 3.61 -18.74
N GLN A 395 -9.64 4.55 -18.93
CA GLN A 395 -9.97 5.55 -17.90
C GLN A 395 -10.37 4.90 -16.56
N SER A 396 -11.29 3.94 -16.56
CA SER A 396 -11.70 3.19 -15.35
C SER A 396 -10.51 2.47 -14.71
N ILE A 397 -9.65 1.86 -15.52
CA ILE A 397 -8.44 1.15 -15.09
C ILE A 397 -7.43 2.10 -14.46
N ARG A 398 -7.23 3.31 -15.02
CA ARG A 398 -6.37 4.34 -14.42
C ARG A 398 -6.88 4.77 -13.05
N ASN A 399 -8.20 4.82 -12.86
CA ASN A 399 -8.81 5.15 -11.57
C ASN A 399 -8.60 4.01 -10.56
N ASN A 400 -8.81 2.76 -11.00
CA ASN A 400 -8.54 1.56 -10.21
C ASN A 400 -7.10 1.51 -9.70
N ILE A 401 -6.13 1.67 -10.60
CA ILE A 401 -4.71 1.67 -10.26
C ILE A 401 -4.39 2.77 -9.24
N LYS A 402 -5.01 3.95 -9.38
CA LYS A 402 -4.81 5.06 -8.44
C LYS A 402 -5.28 4.70 -7.03
N LEU A 403 -6.46 4.10 -6.89
CA LEU A 403 -6.96 3.58 -5.62
C LEU A 403 -6.01 2.56 -5.01
N ILE A 404 -5.55 1.59 -5.80
CA ILE A 404 -4.58 0.59 -5.35
C ILE A 404 -3.28 1.25 -4.87
N TYR A 405 -2.81 2.30 -5.55
CA TYR A 405 -1.62 3.06 -5.11
C TYR A 405 -1.86 3.79 -3.79
N GLU A 406 -3.03 4.35 -3.57
CA GLU A 406 -3.39 5.01 -2.30
C GLU A 406 -3.44 3.97 -1.17
N THR A 407 -4.16 2.86 -1.34
CA THR A 407 -4.18 1.75 -0.38
C THR A 407 -2.77 1.23 -0.09
N LYS A 408 -1.93 1.07 -1.11
CA LYS A 408 -0.52 0.68 -0.93
C LYS A 408 0.22 1.68 -0.04
N GLU A 409 0.14 2.97 -0.33
CA GLU A 409 0.86 3.99 0.44
C GLU A 409 0.38 4.02 1.90
N THR A 410 -0.93 3.92 2.14
CA THR A 410 -1.52 3.76 3.46
C THR A 410 -0.92 2.58 4.22
N MET A 411 -0.87 1.38 3.62
CA MET A 411 -0.32 0.17 4.25
C MET A 411 1.17 0.31 4.59
N ILE A 412 1.94 1.02 3.77
CA ILE A 412 3.36 1.27 4.05
C ILE A 412 3.54 2.23 5.23
N ARG A 413 2.71 3.28 5.35
CA ARG A 413 2.75 4.20 6.50
C ARG A 413 2.49 3.48 7.81
N GLU A 414 1.45 2.64 7.84
CA GLU A 414 1.11 1.84 9.01
C GLU A 414 2.25 0.90 9.40
N LEU A 415 2.84 0.21 8.43
CA LEU A 415 4.01 -0.64 8.67
C LEU A 415 5.20 0.16 9.25
N LEU A 416 5.47 1.36 8.74
CA LEU A 416 6.56 2.22 9.26
C LEU A 416 6.30 2.68 10.69
N LEU A 417 5.03 2.92 11.05
CA LEU A 417 4.64 3.22 12.42
C LEU A 417 4.92 2.02 13.33
N GLN A 418 4.44 0.84 12.95
CA GLN A 418 4.67 -0.40 13.70
C GLN A 418 6.16 -0.67 13.91
N ILE A 419 6.96 -0.52 12.86
CA ILE A 419 8.42 -0.71 12.93
C ILE A 419 9.06 0.25 13.93
N ASN A 420 8.63 1.51 13.96
CA ASN A 420 9.17 2.47 14.91
C ASN A 420 8.98 2.07 16.38
N HIS A 421 7.88 1.38 16.67
CA HIS A 421 7.55 0.94 18.03
C HIS A 421 8.00 -0.50 18.32
N ASN A 422 8.54 -1.22 17.33
CA ASN A 422 8.90 -2.63 17.45
C ASN A 422 10.42 -2.85 17.49
N SER A 423 10.95 -2.98 18.71
CA SER A 423 12.37 -3.22 18.94
C SER A 423 12.90 -4.57 18.41
N LYS A 424 12.02 -5.48 17.93
CA LYS A 424 12.44 -6.76 17.33
C LYS A 424 12.93 -6.60 15.89
N ILE A 425 12.57 -5.50 15.23
CA ILE A 425 12.95 -5.22 13.84
C ILE A 425 14.26 -4.43 13.88
N THR A 426 15.37 -5.15 13.73
CA THR A 426 16.72 -4.60 13.98
C THR A 426 17.36 -4.00 12.73
N ASN A 427 16.92 -4.39 11.53
CA ASN A 427 17.43 -3.87 10.27
C ASN A 427 16.28 -3.42 9.37
N TRP A 428 16.13 -2.10 9.24
CA TRP A 428 15.19 -1.46 8.33
C TRP A 428 15.72 -0.09 7.95
N GLY A 429 15.26 0.49 6.85
CA GLY A 429 15.62 1.87 6.53
C GLY A 429 15.68 2.17 5.04
N TYR A 430 16.20 3.36 4.74
CA TYR A 430 16.45 3.81 3.38
C TYR A 430 17.49 2.90 2.68
N ILE A 431 17.19 2.46 1.47
CA ILE A 431 18.15 1.81 0.58
C ILE A 431 18.65 2.85 -0.43
N PRO A 432 19.95 3.21 -0.42
CA PRO A 432 20.54 4.07 -1.45
C PRO A 432 20.44 3.41 -2.83
N GLU A 433 19.91 4.14 -3.81
CA GLU A 433 19.82 3.67 -5.20
C GLU A 433 20.82 4.43 -6.09
N ASP A 434 21.56 3.70 -6.93
CA ASP A 434 22.60 4.26 -7.81
C ASP A 434 22.03 5.15 -8.95
N LYS A 435 20.70 5.26 -9.07
CA LYS A 435 20.04 6.00 -10.16
C LYS A 435 19.32 7.25 -9.62
N ILE A 436 19.83 8.42 -10.01
CA ILE A 436 19.25 9.77 -9.81
C ILE A 436 18.05 10.00 -10.77
N ASN A 437 17.18 9.01 -10.97
CA ASN A 437 16.14 9.12 -12.01
C ASN A 437 14.74 9.45 -11.47
N ASP A 438 14.52 9.40 -10.16
CA ASP A 438 13.28 9.91 -9.58
C ASP A 438 13.47 10.33 -8.12
N ASP A 439 13.96 11.55 -7.91
CA ASP A 439 14.11 12.16 -6.57
C ASP A 439 12.80 12.18 -5.75
N ASN A 440 11.67 11.85 -6.39
CA ASN A 440 10.35 11.80 -5.77
C ASN A 440 10.05 10.49 -5.04
N PHE A 441 10.81 9.40 -5.25
CA PHE A 441 10.58 8.12 -4.59
C PHE A 441 11.81 7.69 -3.80
N ILE A 442 11.57 6.98 -2.70
CA ILE A 442 12.63 6.30 -1.95
C ILE A 442 12.28 4.82 -1.79
N LEU A 443 13.33 4.01 -1.74
CA LEU A 443 13.25 2.58 -1.46
C LEU A 443 13.53 2.34 0.02
N ILE A 444 12.63 1.60 0.68
CA ILE A 444 12.78 1.17 2.06
C ILE A 444 12.99 -0.35 2.08
N GLY A 445 14.04 -0.80 2.77
CA GLY A 445 14.30 -2.19 3.10
C GLY A 445 13.88 -2.50 4.53
N ILE A 446 13.30 -3.68 4.76
CA ILE A 446 12.88 -4.14 6.09
C ILE A 446 13.15 -5.63 6.20
N ASP A 447 13.95 -6.01 7.19
CA ASP A 447 14.10 -7.41 7.58
C ASP A 447 13.08 -7.73 8.67
N TYR A 448 11.89 -8.13 8.25
CA TYR A 448 10.82 -8.47 9.20
C TYR A 448 10.97 -9.93 9.66
N PRO A 449 11.18 -10.20 10.97
CA PRO A 449 11.31 -11.56 11.47
C PRO A 449 10.05 -12.41 11.23
N GLY A 450 10.24 -13.66 10.82
CA GLY A 450 9.17 -14.61 10.51
C GLY A 450 8.75 -14.65 9.04
N PHE A 451 9.43 -13.93 8.15
CA PHE A 451 9.14 -13.95 6.71
C PHE A 451 10.36 -14.41 5.88
N ASN A 452 10.07 -14.89 4.68
CA ASN A 452 11.05 -15.64 3.88
C ASN A 452 12.19 -14.81 3.30
N LEU A 453 11.97 -13.51 3.07
CA LEU A 453 12.92 -12.59 2.43
C LEU A 453 12.78 -11.18 2.99
N PRO A 454 13.76 -10.28 2.76
CA PRO A 454 13.60 -8.86 3.05
C PRO A 454 12.46 -8.23 2.23
N LEU A 455 11.73 -7.34 2.88
CA LEU A 455 10.68 -6.55 2.26
C LEU A 455 11.29 -5.28 1.66
N LYS A 456 10.96 -4.99 0.39
CA LYS A 456 11.47 -3.81 -0.33
C LYS A 456 10.30 -3.01 -0.91
N LEU A 457 10.11 -1.80 -0.41
CA LEU A 457 8.93 -0.97 -0.67
C LEU A 457 9.33 0.38 -1.25
N HIS A 458 8.72 0.75 -2.37
CA HIS A 458 8.89 2.09 -2.95
C HIS A 458 7.72 2.97 -2.55
N MET A 459 8.03 4.18 -2.11
CA MET A 459 7.03 5.17 -1.72
C MET A 459 7.51 6.59 -2.04
N ARG A 460 6.57 7.52 -2.22
CA ARG A 460 6.89 8.91 -2.51
C ARG A 460 7.62 9.54 -1.32
N LYS A 461 8.80 10.12 -1.58
CA LYS A 461 9.64 10.82 -0.61
C LYS A 461 8.84 11.84 0.19
N LYS A 462 8.07 12.70 -0.50
CA LYS A 462 7.22 13.72 0.15
C LYS A 462 6.22 13.15 1.15
N ASN A 463 5.66 11.97 0.86
CA ASN A 463 4.62 11.35 1.69
C ASN A 463 5.25 10.74 2.96
N ILE A 464 6.48 10.24 2.84
CA ILE A 464 7.26 9.74 3.98
C ILE A 464 7.75 10.87 4.87
N ILE A 465 8.27 11.95 4.28
CA ILE A 465 8.69 13.15 5.03
C ILE A 465 7.50 13.69 5.81
N GLN A 466 6.37 13.92 5.13
CA GLN A 466 5.14 14.38 5.78
C GLN A 466 4.74 13.46 6.93
N PHE A 467 4.71 12.14 6.72
CA PHE A 467 4.40 11.18 7.77
C PHE A 467 5.34 11.27 8.98
N PHE A 468 6.65 11.42 8.78
CA PHE A 468 7.59 11.53 9.89
C PHE A 468 7.56 12.89 10.58
N ASP A 469 7.33 13.99 9.84
CA ASP A 469 7.10 15.30 10.43
C ASP A 469 5.86 15.30 11.33
N GLU A 470 4.79 14.59 10.91
CA GLU A 470 3.55 14.41 11.68
C GLU A 470 3.69 13.47 12.89
N THR A 471 4.66 12.55 12.89
CA THR A 471 4.77 11.47 13.91
C THR A 471 6.01 11.52 14.81
N LYS A 472 7.14 12.11 14.38
CA LYS A 472 8.43 12.02 15.07
C LYS A 472 9.23 13.31 15.20
N SER A 473 8.68 14.47 14.84
CA SER A 473 9.36 15.78 14.84
C SER A 473 10.54 15.92 13.87
N ASP A 474 11.07 14.83 13.29
CA ASP A 474 12.09 14.83 12.24
C ASP A 474 11.90 13.68 11.24
N ALA A 475 12.39 13.88 10.01
CA ALA A 475 12.39 12.89 8.93
C ALA A 475 13.71 12.09 8.85
N ILE A 476 14.33 11.78 9.99
CA ILE A 476 15.63 11.11 10.06
C ILE A 476 15.44 9.62 10.33
N ILE A 477 15.71 8.80 9.31
CA ILE A 477 15.53 7.34 9.34
C ILE A 477 16.87 6.59 9.22
N PRO A 478 16.95 5.35 9.73
CA PRO A 478 18.13 4.51 9.50
C PRO A 478 18.35 4.22 8.01
N ILE A 479 19.60 3.89 7.67
CA ILE A 479 19.98 3.31 6.37
C ILE A 479 19.96 1.79 6.51
N TYR A 480 19.29 1.11 5.57
CA TYR A 480 19.17 -0.34 5.56
C TYR A 480 20.51 -1.01 5.24
N GLU A 481 20.89 -1.99 6.04
CA GLU A 481 22.13 -2.77 5.88
C GLU A 481 21.89 -4.02 5.04
N GLY A 482 22.89 -4.42 4.24
CA GLY A 482 22.86 -5.70 3.53
C GLY A 482 22.13 -5.70 2.18
N GLU A 483 21.83 -4.55 1.57
CA GLU A 483 21.24 -4.51 0.22
C GLU A 483 22.07 -5.28 -0.82
N LYS A 484 23.40 -5.23 -0.70
CA LYS A 484 24.34 -5.94 -1.58
C LYS A 484 24.34 -7.46 -1.34
N ASP A 485 23.83 -7.94 -0.20
CA ASP A 485 23.78 -9.37 0.13
C ASP A 485 22.79 -10.12 -0.76
N MET A 486 21.84 -9.40 -1.37
CA MET A 486 20.85 -9.94 -2.30
C MET A 486 21.41 -10.13 -3.72
N MET A 487 22.71 -9.95 -3.93
CA MET A 487 23.38 -10.18 -5.21
C MET A 487 23.93 -11.60 -5.31
N TYR A 488 23.59 -12.32 -6.38
CA TYR A 488 24.13 -13.64 -6.69
C TYR A 488 24.58 -13.71 -8.15
N LYS A 489 25.87 -14.03 -8.38
CA LYS A 489 26.49 -14.11 -9.71
C LYS A 489 26.22 -12.88 -10.59
N GLY A 490 26.38 -11.68 -10.00
CA GLY A 490 26.16 -10.40 -10.69
C GLY A 490 24.68 -10.04 -10.93
N ARG A 491 23.73 -10.88 -10.52
CA ARG A 491 22.30 -10.61 -10.61
C ARG A 491 21.71 -10.30 -9.23
N ARG A 492 20.92 -9.24 -9.14
CA ARG A 492 20.10 -8.99 -7.95
C ARG A 492 18.93 -9.98 -7.91
N LEU A 493 18.83 -10.74 -6.83
CA LEU A 493 17.66 -11.57 -6.54
C LEU A 493 16.65 -10.71 -5.80
N THR A 494 15.41 -10.71 -6.29
CA THR A 494 14.33 -9.85 -5.78
C THR A 494 13.23 -10.71 -5.18
N THR A 495 12.60 -10.26 -4.11
CA THR A 495 11.44 -10.91 -3.50
C THR A 495 10.27 -11.01 -4.49
N LYS A 496 10.00 -12.23 -4.98
CA LYS A 496 8.88 -12.48 -5.91
C LYS A 496 7.58 -12.74 -5.17
N ILE A 497 7.66 -13.52 -4.09
CA ILE A 497 6.55 -13.80 -3.16
C ILE A 497 7.03 -13.51 -1.74
N TYR A 498 6.15 -12.98 -0.90
CA TYR A 498 6.43 -12.70 0.49
C TYR A 498 5.57 -13.61 1.35
N MET A 499 6.23 -14.53 2.04
CA MET A 499 5.59 -15.67 2.69
C MET A 499 6.07 -15.79 4.13
N PRO A 500 5.20 -16.23 5.06
CA PRO A 500 5.62 -16.62 6.39
C PRO A 500 6.66 -17.75 6.33
N LEU A 501 7.56 -17.77 7.29
CA LEU A 501 8.48 -18.88 7.54
C LEU A 501 7.79 -19.94 8.40
N THR A 502 7.71 -21.16 7.88
CA THR A 502 7.37 -22.33 8.69
C THR A 502 8.57 -22.77 9.52
N GLU A 503 8.33 -23.56 10.57
CA GLU A 503 9.39 -24.11 11.42
C GLU A 503 10.47 -24.87 10.61
N GLN A 504 10.04 -25.62 9.59
CA GLN A 504 10.94 -26.32 8.68
C GLN A 504 11.87 -25.35 7.92
N ARG A 505 11.31 -24.27 7.38
CA ARG A 505 12.07 -23.27 6.61
C ARG A 505 13.02 -22.47 7.50
N GLU A 506 12.59 -22.08 8.71
CA GLU A 506 13.51 -21.47 9.68
C GLU A 506 14.68 -22.41 10.02
N SER A 507 14.41 -23.70 10.20
CA SER A 507 15.43 -24.69 10.52
C SER A 507 16.44 -24.87 9.39
N GLU A 508 15.99 -24.84 8.13
CA GLU A 508 16.86 -24.84 6.95
C GLU A 508 17.78 -23.62 6.93
N ILE A 509 17.23 -22.40 7.16
CA ILE A 509 18.03 -21.17 7.24
C ILE A 509 19.11 -21.30 8.32
N ILE A 510 18.74 -21.78 9.50
CA ILE A 510 19.67 -21.95 10.63
C ILE A 510 20.76 -22.97 10.29
N ALA A 511 20.41 -24.09 9.67
CA ALA A 511 21.36 -25.14 9.29
C ALA A 511 22.37 -24.61 8.28
N LYS A 512 21.91 -23.97 7.19
CA LYS A 512 22.76 -23.39 6.14
C LYS A 512 23.63 -22.26 6.69
N ASN A 513 23.11 -21.41 7.58
CA ASN A 513 23.88 -20.33 8.23
C ASN A 513 25.06 -20.82 9.05
N LYS A 514 24.96 -22.02 9.65
CA LYS A 514 26.01 -22.61 10.50
C LYS A 514 27.10 -23.31 9.69
N THR A 515 26.81 -23.74 8.47
CA THR A 515 27.69 -24.57 7.66
C THR A 515 28.30 -23.86 6.45
N ILE A 516 27.72 -22.72 6.01
CA ILE A 516 28.21 -22.01 4.83
C ILE A 516 29.61 -21.39 5.05
N ASN A 517 30.48 -21.57 4.06
CA ASN A 517 31.83 -21.04 4.05
C ASN A 517 31.85 -19.61 3.48
N THR A 518 32.70 -18.73 4.03
CA THR A 518 32.91 -17.34 3.59
C THR A 518 33.28 -17.18 2.13
N VAL A 519 33.89 -18.20 1.49
CA VAL A 519 34.25 -18.15 0.07
C VAL A 519 33.12 -18.57 -0.87
N ASP A 520 32.00 -19.09 -0.35
CA ASP A 520 30.85 -19.45 -1.18
C ASP A 520 30.17 -18.17 -1.72
N LEU A 521 29.88 -18.14 -3.01
CA LEU A 521 29.18 -17.03 -3.67
C LEU A 521 27.79 -16.74 -3.07
N LYS A 522 27.22 -17.69 -2.33
CA LYS A 522 25.92 -17.57 -1.64
C LYS A 522 26.06 -17.11 -0.18
N TYR A 523 27.30 -16.93 0.30
CA TYR A 523 27.58 -16.66 1.72
C TYR A 523 26.78 -15.47 2.24
N ASN A 524 26.90 -14.30 1.61
CA ASN A 524 26.21 -13.09 2.06
C ASN A 524 24.68 -13.27 2.06
N TYR A 525 24.13 -13.85 0.99
CA TYR A 525 22.68 -14.10 0.90
C TYR A 525 22.18 -14.98 2.05
N ILE A 526 22.82 -16.14 2.27
CA ILE A 526 22.41 -17.08 3.33
C ILE A 526 22.60 -16.46 4.71
N ARG A 527 23.70 -15.73 4.94
CA ARG A 527 23.94 -15.03 6.20
C ARG A 527 22.86 -13.98 6.48
N HIS A 528 22.46 -13.24 5.46
CA HIS A 528 21.41 -12.23 5.55
C HIS A 528 20.05 -12.84 5.94
N LEU A 529 19.67 -14.01 5.40
CA LEU A 529 18.43 -14.70 5.80
C LEU A 529 18.38 -15.03 7.30
N GLY A 530 19.53 -15.13 7.98
CA GLY A 530 19.59 -15.28 9.43
C GLY A 530 18.96 -14.11 10.19
N ASN A 531 18.84 -12.94 9.59
CA ASN A 531 18.16 -11.80 10.19
C ASN A 531 16.63 -11.97 10.25
N LEU A 532 16.08 -12.86 9.42
CA LEU A 532 14.64 -13.07 9.27
C LEU A 532 14.06 -14.16 10.19
N ILE A 533 14.88 -14.96 10.87
CA ILE A 533 14.38 -16.02 11.75
C ILE A 533 13.82 -15.45 13.06
N ASN A 534 12.74 -16.03 13.58
CA ASN A 534 12.24 -15.75 14.93
C ASN A 534 13.04 -16.48 16.02
N LYS A 535 13.49 -17.70 15.73
CA LYS A 535 14.26 -18.52 16.68
C LYS A 535 15.61 -17.88 17.03
N LYS A 536 15.84 -17.60 18.32
CA LYS A 536 17.14 -17.14 18.82
C LYS A 536 18.21 -18.23 18.59
N SER A 537 19.29 -17.86 17.91
CA SER A 537 20.44 -18.75 17.67
C SER A 537 21.74 -18.02 18.01
N LYS A 538 22.49 -18.52 19.01
CA LYS A 538 23.75 -17.91 19.47
C LYS A 538 24.82 -17.76 18.36
N LYS A 539 24.71 -18.52 17.27
CA LYS A 539 25.67 -18.50 16.14
C LYS A 539 25.24 -17.57 14.99
N ILE A 540 24.09 -16.93 15.10
CA ILE A 540 23.55 -16.03 14.07
C ILE A 540 23.39 -14.65 14.71
N SER A 541 24.26 -13.73 14.31
CA SER A 541 24.19 -12.32 14.69
C SER A 541 23.09 -11.63 13.91
N LYS A 542 22.23 -10.87 14.59
CA LYS A 542 21.29 -9.96 13.94
C LYS A 542 22.03 -8.75 13.37
N MET A 543 21.55 -8.24 12.25
CA MET A 543 22.03 -6.98 11.68
C MET A 543 21.35 -5.82 12.40
N TYR A 544 22.12 -4.77 12.66
CA TYR A 544 21.66 -3.53 13.26
C TYR A 544 22.08 -2.36 12.37
N THR A 545 21.26 -1.32 12.32
CA THR A 545 21.56 -0.12 11.55
C THR A 545 22.47 0.80 12.35
N HIS A 546 23.49 1.36 11.69
CA HIS A 546 24.48 2.23 12.31
C HIS A 546 24.46 3.65 11.71
N GLU A 547 24.09 3.75 10.44
CA GLU A 547 23.96 5.01 9.72
C GLU A 547 22.51 5.45 9.58
N TYR A 548 22.33 6.76 9.47
CA TYR A 548 21.04 7.43 9.33
C TYR A 548 21.11 8.43 8.19
N ILE A 549 19.95 8.74 7.61
CA ILE A 549 19.78 9.75 6.58
C ILE A 549 18.66 10.71 6.99
N ASP A 550 18.93 12.00 6.85
CA ASP A 550 17.88 13.03 6.88
C ASP A 550 17.24 13.09 5.49
N LEU A 551 15.97 12.71 5.38
CA LEU A 551 15.27 12.70 4.10
C LEU A 551 15.05 14.10 3.53
N ASN A 552 15.02 15.15 4.35
CA ASN A 552 14.87 16.52 3.85
C ASN A 552 16.10 16.97 3.07
N THR A 553 17.28 16.79 3.67
CA THR A 553 18.56 17.24 3.10
C THR A 553 19.30 16.17 2.30
N MET A 554 18.89 14.90 2.41
CA MET A 554 19.61 13.71 1.95
C MET A 554 21.00 13.55 2.59
N GLN A 555 21.28 14.25 3.70
CA GLN A 555 22.55 14.16 4.41
C GLN A 555 22.63 12.87 5.23
N ARG A 556 23.76 12.17 5.15
CA ARG A 556 24.06 10.99 5.97
C ARG A 556 24.73 11.38 7.29
N GLY A 557 24.54 10.54 8.30
CA GLY A 557 25.14 10.76 9.61
C GLY A 557 24.89 9.61 10.57
N ILE A 558 25.16 9.87 11.83
CA ILE A 558 24.94 8.92 12.93
C ILE A 558 24.04 9.56 14.00
N LYS A 559 23.33 8.74 14.79
CA LYS A 559 22.65 9.20 15.99
C LYS A 559 23.52 8.94 17.22
N LEU A 560 23.95 10.01 17.90
CA LEU A 560 24.64 9.94 19.19
C LEU A 560 23.73 10.52 20.28
N ASN A 561 23.45 9.75 21.33
CA ASN A 561 22.53 10.13 22.41
C ASN A 561 21.17 10.65 21.90
N GLY A 562 20.63 10.01 20.86
CA GLY A 562 19.36 10.39 20.24
C GLY A 562 19.41 11.60 19.30
N LYS A 563 20.54 12.31 19.20
CA LYS A 563 20.70 13.46 18.30
C LYS A 563 21.40 13.04 17.01
N PHE A 564 20.84 13.46 15.88
CA PHE A 564 21.47 13.27 14.57
C PHE A 564 22.64 14.23 14.38
N ILE A 565 23.76 13.70 13.91
CA ILE A 565 24.96 14.45 13.58
C ILE A 565 25.30 14.14 12.13
N GLY A 566 25.04 15.11 11.25
CA GLY A 566 25.33 15.02 9.82
C GLY A 566 26.82 15.19 9.53
N ASN A 567 27.35 14.37 8.62
CA ASN A 567 28.74 14.33 8.14
C ASN A 567 29.83 14.16 9.22
N ILE A 568 30.22 12.91 9.46
CA ILE A 568 31.65 12.59 9.63
C ILE A 568 32.24 12.66 8.21
N LYS A 569 33.02 13.70 7.91
CA LYS A 569 33.70 13.84 6.62
C LYS A 569 34.45 12.55 6.25
N GLU A 570 34.41 12.20 4.97
CA GLU A 570 35.37 11.31 4.30
C GLU A 570 36.78 11.95 4.27
N ASP A 571 37.31 12.38 5.42
CA ASP A 571 38.63 13.04 5.57
C ASP A 571 39.81 12.04 5.62
N ASN A 572 39.63 10.78 5.18
CA ASN A 572 40.66 9.74 5.28
C ASN A 572 41.24 9.23 3.95
N GLU A 573 40.77 9.70 2.79
CA GLU A 573 41.41 9.37 1.50
C GLU A 573 42.34 10.46 0.95
N GLU A 574 42.19 11.73 1.36
CA GLU A 574 43.13 12.79 0.96
C GLU A 574 44.42 12.83 1.79
N LYS A 575 44.41 12.35 3.05
CA LYS A 575 45.64 12.28 3.89
C LYS A 575 46.53 11.06 3.64
N LYS A 576 46.13 10.14 2.76
CA LYS A 576 46.98 9.02 2.31
C LYS A 576 47.67 9.27 0.98
N ARG A 577 47.53 10.46 0.40
CA ARG A 577 48.25 10.87 -0.82
C ARG A 577 49.38 11.88 -0.57
N GLU A 578 49.66 12.23 0.69
CA GLU A 578 50.78 13.11 1.07
C GLU A 578 51.75 12.50 2.09
N HIS A 579 51.82 11.16 2.20
CA HIS A 579 52.93 10.47 2.88
C HIS A 579 53.44 9.27 2.11
#